data_AF-A0AAU9C0S3-F1
#
_entry.id   AF-A0AAU9C0S3-F1
#
_cell.length_a   1.000
_cell.length_b   1.000
_cell.length_c   1.000
_cell.angle_alpha   90.00
_cell.angle_beta   90.00
_cell.angle_gamma   90.00
#
_symmetry.space_group_name_H-M   'P 1'
#
loop_
_entity.id
_entity.type
_entity.pdbx_description
1 polymer ?
#
loop_
_entity_poly.entity_id
_entity_poly.type
_entity_poly.pdbx_seq_one_letter_code
_entity_poly.pdbx_strand_id
1 'polypeptide(L)'
;MLKALRLDCPGGRNDPESFACPEGRLRLDLPLLRRSVNACYRLTLNPHVQLQLDPLRFARGKWRLRWSQRESDWRLDLQGRQPLALAWLRPLLPPSLQGIEDLGGNLHLQASGRGRAEAQYWQAKLTGGSLHFHDSDYARVLDQVGLRMRLQASRKHADWHGTLDLQLDQGEGLWLPFYWNFAAHPFRFSGQWRWRPRSRSLLLQDFRLRQTGIWVLGGSVFKYTPDNGINTRGDLTFHSRLPALFDNYLKPLLEGGNWEGLTVVTGWARGQVRWRNGPRRARLALERLTLDDRQRRLGLNRLQAELYWQRSLDAGAQAFPTSRLAWHAGHLYAIPFGAAGFLLRLVDDDIRLLRPATIPVLDGRLRIRELEILDLTRTPRLRFAGDLKGISLEVLTRVLGLPPLAGTLDGHIPKVTYDHRRHTLKVDGRLVIEVFDGRIVVENLVVTDLFGALPRLRADIYLHDLDLEQVTGHFSFGRITGRLEGYVKDLQLENWRPVAFDAWFGTPGDDRSRKRISQKAVENLTTLGGGSAVGVLSRLVLRLFDEFHYRRLGLGCRLRYNVCELRGIAAAPQGFYIVQGSYLPRIDVIGYNRRIDWPTLIARLKRITQVQGPVIR
;
A
#
# COMPACT_ATOMS: atom_id res chain seq x y z
N MET A 1 44.64 -20.14 16.84
CA MET A 1 44.60 -18.69 17.19
C MET A 1 44.71 -18.55 18.70
N LEU A 2 45.93 -18.51 19.23
CA LEU A 2 46.31 -18.11 20.61
C LEU A 2 47.83 -17.89 20.56
N LYS A 3 48.30 -16.99 19.68
CA LYS A 3 49.73 -16.58 19.65
C LYS A 3 50.04 -15.48 20.67
N ALA A 4 49.10 -15.17 21.57
CA ALA A 4 49.10 -13.95 22.40
C ALA A 4 48.71 -14.21 23.86
N LEU A 5 49.04 -15.41 24.37
CA LEU A 5 48.89 -15.77 25.77
C LEU A 5 50.27 -15.85 26.40
N ARG A 6 50.57 -14.98 27.37
CA ARG A 6 51.77 -15.10 28.20
C ARG A 6 51.35 -15.50 29.60
N LEU A 7 51.91 -16.62 30.06
CA LEU A 7 51.72 -17.16 31.40
C LEU A 7 53.04 -16.98 32.16
N ASP A 8 52.96 -16.32 33.31
CA ASP A 8 54.05 -16.17 34.25
C ASP A 8 53.63 -16.86 35.56
N CYS A 9 54.55 -17.60 36.19
CA CYS A 9 54.30 -18.34 37.43
C CYS A 9 55.49 -18.16 38.39
N PRO A 10 55.61 -16.98 39.03
CA PRO A 10 56.78 -16.64 39.83
C PRO A 10 56.94 -17.47 41.11
N GLY A 11 55.92 -18.23 41.53
CA GLY A 11 55.93 -19.09 42.72
C GLY A 11 55.50 -20.54 42.46
N GLY A 12 55.78 -21.06 41.26
CA GLY A 12 55.43 -22.43 40.88
C GLY A 12 56.18 -23.47 41.71
N ARG A 13 55.46 -24.47 42.23
CA ARG A 13 56.04 -25.67 42.85
C ARG A 13 56.02 -26.79 41.82
N ASN A 14 57.18 -27.40 41.59
CA ASN A 14 57.37 -28.45 40.61
C ASN A 14 57.90 -29.70 41.32
N ASP A 15 57.04 -30.71 41.47
CA ASP A 15 57.37 -32.03 41.98
C ASP A 15 57.37 -33.04 40.82
N PRO A 16 58.02 -34.20 40.94
CA PRO A 16 58.15 -35.17 39.83
C PRO A 16 56.81 -35.60 39.19
N GLU A 17 55.74 -35.64 39.99
CA GLU A 17 54.40 -36.05 39.55
C GLU A 17 53.36 -34.91 39.61
N SER A 18 53.74 -33.71 40.07
CA SER A 18 52.78 -32.63 40.25
C SER A 18 53.34 -31.24 40.02
N PHE A 19 52.52 -30.35 39.47
CA PHE A 19 52.86 -28.93 39.31
C PHE A 19 51.74 -28.07 39.89
N ALA A 20 52.10 -27.06 40.70
CA ALA A 20 51.15 -26.14 41.27
C ALA A 20 51.63 -24.69 41.11
N CYS A 21 50.80 -23.87 40.48
CA CYS A 21 50.94 -22.41 40.42
C CYS A 21 49.80 -21.78 41.23
N PRO A 22 50.02 -21.43 42.52
CA PRO A 22 48.99 -20.84 43.35
C PRO A 22 48.67 -19.37 42.96
N GLU A 23 49.64 -18.64 42.42
CA GLU A 23 49.50 -17.24 41.99
C GLU A 23 50.21 -16.97 40.66
N GLY A 24 49.62 -17.44 39.57
CA GLY A 24 50.11 -17.16 38.23
C GLY A 24 49.59 -15.83 37.68
N ARG A 25 50.36 -15.14 36.83
CA ARG A 25 49.94 -13.94 36.10
C ARG A 25 49.78 -14.27 34.61
N LEU A 26 48.62 -13.94 34.05
CA LEU A 26 48.29 -14.15 32.66
C LEU A 26 48.07 -12.79 31.98
N ARG A 27 48.72 -12.58 30.85
CA ARG A 27 48.41 -11.50 29.92
C ARG A 27 47.79 -12.08 28.66
N LEU A 28 46.61 -11.59 28.32
CA LEU A 28 45.85 -11.94 27.12
C LEU A 28 45.73 -10.70 26.24
N ASP A 29 46.38 -10.71 25.07
CA ASP A 29 46.12 -9.67 24.08
C ASP A 29 44.85 -10.04 23.28
N LEU A 30 43.97 -9.06 23.10
CA LEU A 30 42.70 -9.14 22.38
C LEU A 30 42.81 -8.32 21.09
N PRO A 31 43.25 -8.91 19.96
CA PRO A 31 43.56 -8.17 18.74
C PRO A 31 42.35 -7.45 18.16
N LEU A 32 41.16 -8.08 18.24
CA LEU A 32 39.89 -7.52 17.79
C LEU A 32 39.50 -6.24 18.54
N LEU A 33 39.96 -6.08 19.78
CA LEU A 33 39.71 -4.92 20.62
C LEU A 33 40.90 -3.97 20.68
N ARG A 34 42.04 -4.35 20.08
CA ARG A 34 43.33 -3.65 20.19
C ARG A 34 43.72 -3.35 21.65
N ARG A 35 43.46 -4.30 22.56
CA ARG A 35 43.70 -4.16 24.01
C ARG A 35 44.32 -5.41 24.60
N SER A 36 45.02 -5.28 25.72
CA SER A 36 45.53 -6.39 26.52
C SER A 36 44.86 -6.43 27.89
N VAL A 37 44.56 -7.62 28.40
CA VAL A 37 43.95 -7.81 29.73
C VAL A 37 44.83 -8.72 30.56
N ASN A 38 45.03 -8.35 31.82
CA ASN A 38 45.79 -9.13 32.78
C ASN A 38 44.83 -9.83 33.76
N ALA A 39 45.12 -11.07 34.14
CA ALA A 39 44.42 -11.82 35.17
C ALA A 39 45.38 -12.65 36.00
N CYS A 40 44.97 -12.95 37.23
CA CYS A 40 45.61 -14.01 38.01
C CYS A 40 44.98 -15.36 37.67
N TYR A 41 45.78 -16.43 37.76
CA TYR A 41 45.32 -17.79 37.55
C TYR A 41 45.90 -18.75 38.58
N ARG A 42 45.14 -19.80 38.85
CA ARG A 42 45.60 -20.98 39.59
C ARG A 42 45.69 -22.14 38.62
N LEU A 43 46.84 -22.82 38.63
CA LEU A 43 47.09 -24.00 37.80
C LEU A 43 47.52 -25.14 38.72
N THR A 44 46.85 -26.28 38.64
CA THR A 44 47.25 -27.50 39.34
C THR A 44 47.34 -28.65 38.34
N LEU A 45 48.31 -29.52 38.53
CA LEU A 45 48.55 -30.72 37.76
C LEU A 45 48.77 -31.86 38.74
N ASN A 46 47.74 -32.68 39.01
CA ASN A 46 47.85 -33.95 39.74
C ASN A 46 46.52 -34.74 39.69
N PRO A 47 46.38 -35.89 39.01
CA PRO A 47 47.01 -36.31 37.73
C PRO A 47 46.36 -35.63 36.51
N HIS A 48 45.51 -34.61 36.72
CA HIS A 48 44.81 -33.86 35.68
C HIS A 48 45.19 -32.39 35.76
N VAL A 49 45.25 -31.72 34.62
CA VAL A 49 45.48 -30.28 34.57
C VAL A 49 44.18 -29.56 34.92
N GLN A 50 44.21 -28.64 35.86
CA GLN A 50 43.11 -27.72 36.14
C GLN A 50 43.64 -26.29 36.13
N LEU A 51 43.08 -25.46 35.27
CA LEU A 51 43.34 -24.03 35.21
C LEU A 51 42.06 -23.28 35.60
N GLN A 52 42.16 -22.49 36.65
CA GLN A 52 41.10 -21.58 37.07
C GLN A 52 41.62 -20.15 36.99
N LEU A 53 40.98 -19.34 36.15
CA LEU A 53 41.23 -17.89 36.17
C LEU A 53 40.48 -17.28 37.34
N ASP A 54 41.16 -16.45 38.12
CA ASP A 54 40.47 -15.51 39.00
C ASP A 54 39.63 -14.55 38.15
N PRO A 55 38.59 -13.89 38.72
CA PRO A 55 37.68 -13.07 37.94
C PRO A 55 38.39 -11.99 37.11
N LEU A 56 38.52 -12.23 35.80
CA LEU A 56 39.10 -11.31 34.83
C LEU A 56 38.17 -10.09 34.72
N ARG A 57 38.72 -8.91 35.04
CA ARG A 57 37.99 -7.64 34.95
C ARG A 57 38.32 -6.96 33.63
N PHE A 58 37.32 -6.74 32.79
CA PHE A 58 37.47 -6.05 31.52
C PHE A 58 36.27 -5.13 31.27
N ALA A 59 36.52 -3.84 31.02
CA ALA A 59 35.47 -2.84 30.75
C ALA A 59 34.28 -2.92 31.74
N ARG A 60 34.57 -2.93 33.05
CA ARG A 60 33.60 -3.11 34.16
C ARG A 60 32.90 -4.49 34.22
N GLY A 61 33.14 -5.37 33.25
CA GLY A 61 32.71 -6.75 33.26
C GLY A 61 33.56 -7.64 34.16
N LYS A 62 32.99 -8.79 34.53
CA LYS A 62 33.63 -9.83 35.33
C LYS A 62 33.47 -11.16 34.63
N TRP A 63 34.59 -11.81 34.34
CA TRP A 63 34.66 -13.07 33.61
C TRP A 63 35.37 -14.14 34.44
N ARG A 64 34.81 -15.35 34.48
CA ARG A 64 35.39 -16.52 35.14
C ARG A 64 35.59 -17.60 34.10
N LEU A 65 36.76 -18.21 34.12
CA LEU A 65 37.11 -19.31 33.23
C LEU A 65 37.62 -20.46 34.08
N ARG A 66 37.09 -21.65 33.82
CA ARG A 66 37.63 -22.90 34.34
C ARG A 66 37.91 -23.79 33.15
N TRP A 67 39.12 -24.32 33.10
CA TRP A 67 39.53 -25.29 32.11
C TRP A 67 40.13 -26.49 32.82
N SER A 68 39.83 -27.68 32.36
CA SER A 68 40.44 -28.90 32.87
C SER A 68 40.79 -29.83 31.72
N GLN A 69 41.89 -30.56 31.89
CA GLN A 69 42.36 -31.54 30.93
C GLN A 69 42.80 -32.83 31.64
N ARG A 70 42.27 -33.95 31.15
CA ARG A 70 42.67 -35.31 31.51
C ARG A 70 43.14 -35.99 30.23
N GLU A 71 44.42 -36.36 30.18
CA GLU A 71 45.04 -36.91 28.96
C GLU A 71 44.79 -36.00 27.75
N SER A 72 44.05 -36.47 26.74
CA SER A 72 43.67 -35.69 25.56
C SER A 72 42.33 -34.97 25.69
N ASP A 73 41.52 -35.33 26.69
CA ASP A 73 40.17 -34.79 26.88
C ASP A 73 40.21 -33.51 27.68
N TRP A 74 39.58 -32.46 27.17
CA TRP A 74 39.49 -31.17 27.83
C TRP A 74 38.05 -30.70 27.99
N ARG A 75 37.82 -29.90 29.03
CA ARG A 75 36.57 -29.19 29.30
C ARG A 75 36.87 -27.72 29.58
N LEU A 76 35.98 -26.84 29.12
CA LEU A 76 36.04 -25.40 29.36
C LEU A 76 34.67 -24.93 29.84
N ASP A 77 34.64 -24.17 30.92
CA ASP A 77 33.49 -23.38 31.34
C ASP A 77 33.89 -21.90 31.39
N LEU A 78 33.07 -21.06 30.76
CA LEU A 78 33.22 -19.62 30.72
C LEU A 78 31.92 -18.97 31.17
N GLN A 79 32.00 -18.11 32.18
CA GLN A 79 30.86 -17.32 32.63
C GLN A 79 31.28 -15.86 32.75
N GLY A 80 30.48 -14.94 32.21
CA GLY A 80 30.80 -13.52 32.31
C GLY A 80 29.58 -12.64 32.32
N ARG A 81 29.66 -11.56 33.10
CA ARG A 81 28.74 -10.42 33.01
C ARG A 81 29.50 -9.24 32.42
N GLN A 82 28.98 -8.67 31.36
CA GLN A 82 29.60 -7.60 30.60
C GLN A 82 28.61 -6.45 30.40
N PRO A 83 28.81 -5.32 31.09
CA PRO A 83 28.17 -4.07 30.72
C PRO A 83 28.62 -3.66 29.31
N LEU A 84 27.66 -3.33 28.46
CA LEU A 84 27.92 -2.81 27.13
C LEU A 84 28.20 -1.32 27.21
N ALA A 85 29.17 -0.88 26.41
CA ALA A 85 29.44 0.53 26.20
C ALA A 85 30.06 0.70 24.81
N LEU A 86 29.57 1.69 24.07
CA LEU A 86 30.06 1.98 22.71
C LEU A 86 31.59 2.14 22.65
N ALA A 87 32.19 2.75 23.67
CA ALA A 87 33.62 3.07 23.75
C ALA A 87 34.55 1.88 23.48
N TRP A 88 34.17 0.65 23.86
CA TRP A 88 34.98 -0.55 23.60
C TRP A 88 34.38 -1.48 22.54
N LEU A 89 33.10 -1.31 22.22
CA LEU A 89 32.40 -2.11 21.20
C LEU A 89 32.55 -1.57 19.78
N ARG A 90 32.91 -0.29 19.61
CA ARG A 90 33.04 0.37 18.30
C ARG A 90 33.80 -0.45 17.25
N PRO A 91 34.95 -1.10 17.56
CA PRO A 91 35.69 -1.92 16.60
C PRO A 91 34.99 -3.23 16.20
N LEU A 92 34.00 -3.67 16.98
CA LEU A 92 33.25 -4.92 16.78
C LEU A 92 31.88 -4.69 16.12
N LEU A 93 31.46 -3.45 15.94
CA LEU A 93 30.14 -3.15 15.37
C LEU A 93 30.09 -3.57 13.89
N PRO A 94 29.06 -4.31 13.47
CA PRO A 94 28.85 -4.60 12.06
C PRO A 94 28.56 -3.31 11.28
N PRO A 95 28.79 -3.28 9.95
CA PRO A 95 28.52 -2.11 9.12
C PRO A 95 27.10 -1.53 9.27
N SER A 96 26.10 -2.39 9.47
CA SER A 96 24.70 -1.99 9.68
C SER A 96 24.45 -1.19 10.96
N LEU A 97 25.35 -1.27 11.94
CA LEU A 97 25.29 -0.57 13.23
C LEU A 97 26.36 0.53 13.33
N GLN A 98 26.98 0.92 12.21
CA GLN A 98 27.80 2.13 12.15
C GLN A 98 26.90 3.38 12.30
N GLY A 99 27.42 4.41 12.95
CA GLY A 99 26.71 5.66 13.23
C GLY A 99 25.90 5.69 14.52
N ILE A 100 25.89 4.61 15.29
CA ILE A 100 25.32 4.60 16.65
C ILE A 100 26.15 5.52 17.55
N GLU A 101 25.47 6.35 18.35
CA GLU A 101 26.09 7.29 19.30
C GLU A 101 26.06 6.78 20.73
N ASP A 102 25.02 6.02 21.09
CA ASP A 102 24.94 5.35 22.38
C ASP A 102 24.61 3.87 22.23
N LEU A 103 25.23 3.06 23.07
CA LEU A 103 24.98 1.63 23.15
C LEU A 103 25.28 1.18 24.57
N GLY A 104 24.27 0.64 25.23
CA GLY A 104 24.39 0.16 26.60
C GLY A 104 23.49 -1.03 26.92
N GLY A 105 23.47 -1.36 28.21
CA GLY A 105 22.79 -2.53 28.76
C GLY A 105 23.76 -3.57 29.29
N ASN A 106 23.23 -4.73 29.69
CA ASN A 106 24.03 -5.78 30.34
C ASN A 106 23.90 -7.09 29.58
N LEU A 107 25.03 -7.72 29.26
CA LEU A 107 25.08 -9.09 28.75
C LEU A 107 25.60 -10.05 29.82
N HIS A 108 25.00 -11.23 29.87
CA HIS A 108 25.45 -12.36 30.66
C HIS A 108 25.67 -13.56 29.74
N LEU A 109 26.91 -14.02 29.64
CA LEU A 109 27.31 -15.17 28.84
C LEU A 109 27.60 -16.36 29.77
N GLN A 110 27.08 -17.51 29.41
CA GLN A 110 27.47 -18.82 29.92
C GLN A 110 27.83 -19.70 28.74
N ALA A 111 29.09 -20.07 28.61
CA ALA A 111 29.55 -20.96 27.56
C ALA A 111 30.29 -22.15 28.16
N SER A 112 30.11 -23.32 27.58
CA SER A 112 30.94 -24.48 27.90
C SER A 112 31.34 -25.22 26.65
N GLY A 113 32.52 -25.85 26.70
CA GLY A 113 33.11 -26.57 25.59
C GLY A 113 33.78 -27.84 26.06
N ARG A 114 33.87 -28.82 25.16
CA ARG A 114 34.63 -30.05 25.40
C ARG A 114 35.22 -30.58 24.10
N GLY A 115 36.28 -31.35 24.22
CA GLY A 115 36.93 -31.98 23.08
C GLY A 115 38.04 -32.95 23.46
N ARG A 116 38.57 -33.64 22.46
CA ARG A 116 39.72 -34.55 22.56
C ARG A 116 40.77 -34.14 21.54
N ALA A 117 41.89 -33.59 22.00
CA ALA A 117 42.89 -32.85 21.21
C ALA A 117 42.34 -31.62 20.44
N GLU A 118 41.22 -31.75 19.75
CA GLU A 118 40.47 -30.70 19.08
C GLU A 118 39.08 -30.51 19.71
N ALA A 119 38.47 -29.34 19.47
CA ALA A 119 37.11 -29.07 19.94
C ALA A 119 36.07 -29.94 19.25
N GLN A 120 35.19 -30.55 20.06
CA GLN A 120 34.13 -31.44 19.60
C GLN A 120 32.73 -30.91 19.89
N TYR A 121 32.55 -30.16 20.97
CA TYR A 121 31.25 -29.62 21.35
C TYR A 121 31.40 -28.27 22.03
N TRP A 122 30.45 -27.38 21.75
CA TRP A 122 30.27 -26.09 22.39
C TRP A 122 28.79 -25.83 22.65
N GLN A 123 28.50 -25.19 23.76
CA GLN A 123 27.21 -24.58 24.02
C GLN A 123 27.42 -23.18 24.59
N ALA A 124 26.55 -22.26 24.24
CA ALA A 124 26.55 -20.92 24.77
C ALA A 124 25.11 -20.45 25.00
N LYS A 125 24.88 -19.82 26.14
CA LYS A 125 23.67 -19.09 26.49
C LYS A 125 24.06 -17.63 26.72
N LEU A 126 23.47 -16.74 25.96
CA LEU A 126 23.63 -15.29 26.10
C LEU A 126 22.28 -14.71 26.53
N THR A 127 22.28 -13.96 27.61
CA THR A 127 21.10 -13.20 28.06
C THR A 127 21.45 -11.74 28.19
N GLY A 128 20.68 -10.87 27.54
CA GLY A 128 20.81 -9.42 27.62
C GLY A 128 19.61 -8.81 28.33
N GLY A 129 19.85 -7.80 29.15
CA GLY A 129 18.81 -7.03 29.82
C GLY A 129 19.05 -5.53 29.65
N SER A 130 17.94 -4.80 29.45
CA SER A 130 17.92 -3.35 29.23
C SER A 130 18.87 -2.92 28.11
N LEU A 131 18.94 -3.72 27.04
CA LEU A 131 19.76 -3.38 25.88
C LEU A 131 19.16 -2.15 25.21
N HIS A 132 20.01 -1.18 24.91
CA HIS A 132 19.60 0.02 24.20
C HIS A 132 20.68 0.48 23.25
N PHE A 133 20.26 1.13 22.17
CA PHE A 133 21.12 1.94 21.33
C PHE A 133 20.31 3.01 20.62
N HIS A 134 20.96 4.09 20.22
CA HIS A 134 20.40 5.03 19.25
C HIS A 134 21.48 5.63 18.35
N ASP A 135 21.10 6.02 17.15
CA ASP A 135 21.90 6.92 16.30
C ASP A 135 21.60 8.40 16.59
N SER A 136 22.32 9.28 15.89
CA SER A 136 22.30 10.73 16.12
C SER A 136 20.95 11.39 15.81
N ASP A 137 20.24 10.87 14.82
CA ASP A 137 18.95 11.38 14.35
C ASP A 137 17.76 10.60 14.90
N TYR A 138 18.00 9.62 15.79
CA TYR A 138 16.99 8.72 16.34
C TYR A 138 16.17 7.99 15.26
N ALA A 139 16.74 7.81 14.06
CA ALA A 139 16.12 7.01 13.01
C ALA A 139 16.19 5.51 13.34
N ARG A 140 17.17 5.10 14.14
CA ARG A 140 17.35 3.73 14.64
C ARG A 140 17.50 3.76 16.14
N VAL A 141 16.48 3.31 16.85
CA VAL A 141 16.45 3.21 18.31
C VAL A 141 16.12 1.79 18.71
N LEU A 142 16.77 1.32 19.75
CA LEU A 142 16.42 0.11 20.47
C LEU A 142 16.36 0.51 21.94
N ASP A 143 15.27 0.21 22.62
CA ASP A 143 15.11 0.61 24.02
C ASP A 143 14.60 -0.55 24.88
N GLN A 144 15.23 -0.70 26.04
CA GLN A 144 14.95 -1.71 27.06
C GLN A 144 14.81 -3.15 26.54
N VAL A 145 15.53 -3.53 25.47
CA VAL A 145 15.34 -4.84 24.86
C VAL A 145 15.94 -5.97 25.69
N GLY A 146 15.12 -7.00 25.88
CA GLY A 146 15.53 -8.28 26.47
C GLY A 146 15.98 -9.25 25.38
N LEU A 147 17.20 -9.78 25.50
CA LEU A 147 17.76 -10.77 24.56
C LEU A 147 17.94 -12.11 25.26
N ARG A 148 17.48 -13.20 24.63
CA ARG A 148 17.84 -14.57 25.03
C ARG A 148 18.29 -15.35 23.81
N MET A 149 19.54 -15.80 23.82
CA MET A 149 20.12 -16.60 22.74
C MET A 149 20.73 -17.88 23.30
N ARG A 150 20.51 -19.00 22.61
CA ARG A 150 21.17 -20.28 22.86
C ARG A 150 21.80 -20.78 21.57
N LEU A 151 23.07 -21.14 21.65
CA LEU A 151 23.86 -21.71 20.57
C LEU A 151 24.37 -23.07 21.02
N GLN A 152 24.21 -24.08 20.19
CA GLN A 152 24.88 -25.37 20.36
C GLN A 152 25.69 -25.66 19.11
N ALA A 153 26.88 -26.22 19.26
CA ALA A 153 27.73 -26.63 18.17
C ALA A 153 28.37 -27.98 18.49
N SER A 154 28.37 -28.89 17.54
CA SER A 154 29.05 -30.17 17.61
C SER A 154 29.84 -30.36 16.33
N ARG A 155 31.05 -30.90 16.46
CA ARG A 155 31.89 -31.19 15.32
C ARG A 155 31.63 -32.62 14.85
N LYS A 156 31.32 -32.77 13.57
CA LYS A 156 31.21 -34.07 12.89
C LYS A 156 32.19 -34.06 11.72
N HIS A 157 33.24 -34.86 11.81
CA HIS A 157 34.39 -34.82 10.90
C HIS A 157 35.01 -33.39 10.85
N ALA A 158 35.04 -32.77 9.67
CA ALA A 158 35.58 -31.41 9.46
C ALA A 158 34.54 -30.28 9.64
N ASP A 159 33.26 -30.62 9.79
CA ASP A 159 32.16 -29.66 9.77
C ASP A 159 31.58 -29.46 11.18
N TRP A 160 31.21 -28.22 11.48
CA TRP A 160 30.45 -27.88 12.67
C TRP A 160 28.95 -27.90 12.35
N HIS A 161 28.16 -28.50 13.22
CA HIS A 161 26.71 -28.59 13.14
C HIS A 161 26.10 -28.13 14.44
N GLY A 162 24.99 -27.42 14.39
CA GLY A 162 24.45 -26.80 15.59
C GLY A 162 23.03 -26.31 15.46
N THR A 163 22.53 -25.79 16.57
CA THR A 163 21.25 -25.09 16.66
C THR A 163 21.48 -23.68 17.16
N LEU A 164 20.61 -22.76 16.75
CA LEU A 164 20.56 -21.40 17.22
C LEU A 164 19.11 -21.05 17.54
N ASP A 165 18.85 -20.70 18.79
CA ASP A 165 17.59 -20.12 19.25
C ASP A 165 17.84 -18.69 19.72
N LEU A 166 17.01 -17.75 19.29
CA LEU A 166 17.03 -16.36 19.69
C LEU A 166 15.61 -15.88 19.99
N GLN A 167 15.45 -15.11 21.06
CA GLN A 167 14.20 -14.51 21.46
C GLN A 167 14.42 -13.06 21.90
N LEU A 168 13.54 -12.18 21.43
CA LEU A 168 13.33 -10.81 21.91
C LEU A 168 11.87 -10.71 22.36
N ASP A 169 11.64 -10.37 23.62
CA ASP A 169 10.30 -10.39 24.23
C ASP A 169 10.04 -9.26 25.22
N GLN A 170 10.93 -8.27 25.24
CA GLN A 170 10.83 -7.06 26.04
C GLN A 170 11.42 -5.90 25.26
N GLY A 171 10.98 -4.69 25.60
CA GLY A 171 11.45 -3.48 24.97
C GLY A 171 10.89 -3.27 23.56
N GLU A 172 11.44 -2.27 22.91
CA GLU A 172 10.92 -1.74 21.66
C GLU A 172 12.09 -1.41 20.72
N GLY A 173 11.80 -1.40 19.43
CA GLY A 173 12.75 -1.00 18.40
C GLY A 173 12.08 -0.10 17.38
N LEU A 174 12.73 1.00 17.04
CA LEU A 174 12.37 1.88 15.95
C LEU A 174 13.47 1.79 14.89
N TRP A 175 13.08 1.56 13.65
CA TRP A 175 13.96 1.68 12.49
C TRP A 175 13.12 2.29 11.39
N LEU A 176 13.14 3.62 11.30
CA LEU A 176 12.17 4.37 10.52
C LEU A 176 12.01 3.81 9.09
N PRO A 177 10.77 3.62 8.62
CA PRO A 177 9.49 3.94 9.29
C PRO A 177 8.92 2.79 10.15
N PHE A 178 9.68 1.72 10.40
CA PHE A 178 9.21 0.53 11.09
C PHE A 178 9.36 0.63 12.61
N TYR A 179 8.35 0.17 13.33
CA TYR A 179 8.36 0.09 14.79
C TYR A 179 8.00 -1.33 15.23
N TRP A 180 8.75 -1.84 16.21
CA TRP A 180 8.56 -3.16 16.79
C TRP A 180 8.39 -3.04 18.30
N ASN A 181 7.22 -3.42 18.79
CA ASN A 181 7.01 -3.65 20.21
C ASN A 181 7.26 -5.14 20.51
N PHE A 182 8.43 -5.49 21.06
CA PHE A 182 8.79 -6.89 21.32
C PHE A 182 8.05 -7.46 22.53
N ALA A 183 7.55 -6.61 23.44
CA ALA A 183 6.71 -7.04 24.55
C ALA A 183 5.32 -7.49 24.06
N ALA A 184 4.68 -6.73 23.18
CA ALA A 184 3.40 -7.07 22.57
C ALA A 184 3.53 -8.18 21.53
N HIS A 185 4.59 -8.14 20.72
CA HIS A 185 4.82 -9.05 19.60
C HIS A 185 6.22 -9.69 19.67
N PRO A 186 6.45 -10.66 20.58
CA PRO A 186 7.75 -11.29 20.74
C PRO A 186 8.30 -11.88 19.44
N PHE A 187 9.56 -11.56 19.16
CA PHE A 187 10.34 -12.09 18.05
C PHE A 187 11.07 -13.36 18.48
N ARG A 188 10.99 -14.41 17.65
CA ARG A 188 11.74 -15.66 17.85
C ARG A 188 12.36 -16.12 16.55
N PHE A 189 13.62 -16.55 16.64
CA PHE A 189 14.33 -17.27 15.61
C PHE A 189 14.76 -18.63 16.18
N SER A 190 14.58 -19.69 15.41
CA SER A 190 15.12 -21.02 15.70
C SER A 190 15.61 -21.63 14.41
N GLY A 191 16.79 -22.25 14.38
CA GLY A 191 17.24 -22.94 13.18
C GLY A 191 18.47 -23.81 13.42
N GLN A 192 18.70 -24.73 12.49
CA GLN A 192 19.90 -25.54 12.46
C GLN A 192 20.94 -24.88 11.56
N TRP A 193 22.21 -25.01 11.89
CA TRP A 193 23.28 -24.45 11.09
C TRP A 193 24.42 -25.43 10.93
N ARG A 194 25.15 -25.28 9.83
CA ARG A 194 26.34 -26.05 9.54
C ARG A 194 27.42 -25.13 8.98
N TRP A 195 28.55 -25.08 9.67
CA TRP A 195 29.71 -24.29 9.26
C TRP A 195 30.80 -25.21 8.70
N ARG A 196 31.23 -24.92 7.47
CA ARG A 196 32.34 -25.62 6.80
C ARG A 196 33.55 -24.70 6.75
N PRO A 197 34.57 -24.91 7.60
CA PRO A 197 35.72 -24.01 7.69
C PRO A 197 36.50 -23.88 6.37
N ARG A 198 36.69 -25.01 5.65
CA ARG A 198 37.48 -25.05 4.40
C ARG A 198 36.91 -24.15 3.31
N SER A 199 35.58 -24.18 3.13
CA SER A 199 34.88 -23.39 2.10
C SER A 199 34.30 -22.08 2.64
N ARG A 200 34.59 -21.72 3.90
CA ARG A 200 34.02 -20.56 4.62
C ARG A 200 32.51 -20.41 4.39
N SER A 201 31.78 -21.53 4.38
CA SER A 201 30.36 -21.54 4.04
C SER A 201 29.50 -21.89 5.25
N LEU A 202 28.49 -21.06 5.50
CA LEU A 202 27.45 -21.29 6.50
C LEU A 202 26.19 -21.80 5.79
N LEU A 203 25.72 -22.98 6.14
CA LEU A 203 24.42 -23.50 5.74
C LEU A 203 23.46 -23.29 6.91
N LEU A 204 22.37 -22.57 6.69
CA LEU A 204 21.23 -22.50 7.60
C LEU A 204 20.15 -23.46 7.10
N GLN A 205 19.64 -24.30 7.98
CA GLN A 205 18.69 -25.36 7.66
C GLN A 205 17.50 -25.33 8.63
N ASP A 206 16.32 -25.70 8.13
CA ASP A 206 15.09 -25.87 8.91
C ASP A 206 14.85 -24.73 9.90
N PHE A 207 14.97 -23.50 9.42
CA PHE A 207 14.83 -22.32 10.25
C PHE A 207 13.40 -21.83 10.29
N ARG A 208 13.05 -21.17 11.40
CA ARG A 208 11.77 -20.53 11.64
C ARG A 208 11.99 -19.18 12.30
N LEU A 209 11.49 -18.13 11.66
CA LEU A 209 11.35 -16.80 12.23
C LEU A 209 9.88 -16.56 12.51
N ARG A 210 9.57 -15.94 13.64
CA ARG A 210 8.19 -15.57 13.98
C ARG A 210 8.18 -14.28 14.77
N GLN A 211 7.29 -13.38 14.38
CA GLN A 211 6.83 -12.31 15.25
C GLN A 211 5.41 -12.64 15.72
N THR A 212 5.26 -12.86 17.02
CA THR A 212 4.06 -13.46 17.60
C THR A 212 2.82 -12.59 17.34
N GLY A 213 1.77 -13.19 16.79
CA GLY A 213 0.53 -12.51 16.43
C GLY A 213 0.54 -11.87 15.04
N ILE A 214 1.71 -11.72 14.41
CA ILE A 214 1.85 -11.05 13.11
C ILE A 214 2.12 -12.07 12.00
N TRP A 215 3.34 -12.61 11.93
CA TRP A 215 3.78 -13.50 10.84
C TRP A 215 4.74 -14.60 11.30
N VAL A 216 4.83 -15.65 10.49
CA VAL A 216 5.77 -16.77 10.59
C VAL A 216 6.44 -16.97 9.23
N LEU A 217 7.77 -17.03 9.22
CA LEU A 217 8.59 -17.36 8.06
C LEU A 217 9.36 -18.65 8.34
N GLY A 218 9.28 -19.64 7.45
CA GLY A 218 10.07 -20.87 7.52
C GLY A 218 11.00 -20.99 6.32
N GLY A 219 12.13 -21.69 6.47
CA GLY A 219 13.03 -21.95 5.35
C GLY A 219 13.80 -23.25 5.47
N SER A 220 13.99 -23.95 4.34
CA SER A 220 14.60 -25.29 4.33
C SER A 220 16.13 -25.27 4.30
N VAL A 221 16.76 -24.65 3.30
CA VAL A 221 18.24 -24.59 3.19
C VAL A 221 18.71 -23.31 2.52
N PHE A 222 19.55 -22.56 3.22
CA PHE A 222 20.20 -21.35 2.73
C PHE A 222 21.70 -21.43 3.00
N LYS A 223 22.55 -21.48 1.97
CA LYS A 223 24.00 -21.30 2.16
C LYS A 223 24.44 -19.89 1.79
N TYR A 224 25.18 -19.34 2.73
CA TYR A 224 25.86 -18.09 2.63
C TYR A 224 27.36 -18.34 2.49
N THR A 225 27.99 -17.56 1.63
CA THR A 225 29.44 -17.47 1.48
C THR A 225 29.83 -16.00 1.37
N PRO A 226 30.91 -15.55 2.02
CA PRO A 226 31.33 -14.15 1.99
C PRO A 226 31.44 -13.56 0.57
N ASP A 227 32.02 -14.33 -0.36
CA ASP A 227 32.34 -13.84 -1.71
C ASP A 227 31.13 -13.79 -2.66
N ASN A 228 30.05 -14.50 -2.31
CA ASN A 228 29.01 -14.91 -3.27
C ASN A 228 27.59 -14.72 -2.72
N GLY A 229 27.45 -14.19 -1.50
CA GLY A 229 26.17 -14.00 -0.84
C GLY A 229 25.40 -15.31 -0.64
N ILE A 230 24.07 -15.23 -0.81
CA ILE A 230 23.14 -16.36 -0.65
C ILE A 230 23.01 -17.12 -1.97
N ASN A 231 23.69 -18.27 -2.08
CA ASN A 231 23.85 -19.01 -3.35
C ASN A 231 23.38 -20.47 -3.25
N THR A 232 22.16 -20.69 -2.78
CA THR A 232 21.58 -22.04 -2.71
C THR A 232 20.21 -22.19 -3.33
N ARG A 233 19.83 -23.45 -3.48
CA ARG A 233 18.44 -23.87 -3.63
C ARG A 233 17.80 -23.98 -2.25
N GLY A 234 16.66 -23.33 -2.07
CA GLY A 234 15.90 -23.36 -0.83
C GLY A 234 14.45 -22.99 -1.07
N ASP A 235 13.58 -23.37 -0.15
CA ASP A 235 12.18 -22.99 -0.15
C ASP A 235 11.91 -22.15 1.09
N LEU A 236 11.20 -21.03 0.91
CA LEU A 236 10.68 -20.18 1.97
C LEU A 236 9.17 -20.35 2.05
N THR A 237 8.63 -20.40 3.26
CA THR A 237 7.20 -20.38 3.51
C THR A 237 6.85 -19.20 4.41
N PHE A 238 5.73 -18.55 4.15
CA PHE A 238 5.26 -17.39 4.89
C PHE A 238 3.80 -17.62 5.30
N HIS A 239 3.45 -17.26 6.53
CA HIS A 239 2.07 -17.26 6.99
C HIS A 239 1.84 -16.04 7.87
N SER A 240 0.71 -15.35 7.67
CA SER A 240 0.43 -14.11 8.41
C SER A 240 -1.06 -13.86 8.60
N ARG A 241 -1.39 -13.19 9.70
CA ARG A 241 -2.63 -12.41 9.83
C ARG A 241 -2.42 -11.07 9.15
N LEU A 242 -3.29 -10.72 8.20
CA LEU A 242 -3.09 -9.51 7.40
C LEU A 242 -3.30 -8.21 8.18
N PRO A 243 -4.25 -8.07 9.12
CA PRO A 243 -4.41 -6.82 9.88
C PRO A 243 -3.12 -6.42 10.62
N ALA A 244 -2.59 -7.32 11.46
CA ALA A 244 -1.37 -7.04 12.20
C ALA A 244 -0.14 -6.84 11.29
N LEU A 245 -0.02 -7.59 10.20
CA LEU A 245 1.05 -7.40 9.23
C LEU A 245 0.96 -6.02 8.57
N PHE A 246 -0.25 -5.64 8.16
CA PHE A 246 -0.50 -4.36 7.52
C PHE A 246 -0.17 -3.22 8.47
N ASP A 247 -0.70 -3.23 9.68
CA ASP A 247 -0.50 -2.16 10.66
C ASP A 247 0.98 -1.97 11.05
N ASN A 248 1.76 -3.05 11.13
CA ASN A 248 3.16 -2.97 11.59
C ASN A 248 4.17 -2.81 10.44
N TYR A 249 3.85 -3.23 9.20
CA TYR A 249 4.83 -3.28 8.11
C TYR A 249 4.42 -2.59 6.81
N LEU A 250 3.13 -2.36 6.55
CA LEU A 250 2.68 -1.66 5.34
C LEU A 250 2.18 -0.26 5.66
N LYS A 251 1.34 -0.09 6.68
CA LYS A 251 0.73 1.19 7.05
C LYS A 251 1.76 2.31 7.23
N PRO A 252 2.91 2.13 7.91
CA PRO A 252 3.91 3.20 8.03
C PRO A 252 4.51 3.65 6.70
N LEU A 253 4.50 2.79 5.67
CA LEU A 253 4.96 3.14 4.31
C LEU A 253 3.91 3.94 3.52
N LEU A 254 2.65 3.97 3.99
CA LEU A 254 1.53 4.67 3.34
C LEU A 254 1.23 6.01 4.00
N GLU A 255 1.80 6.30 5.16
CA GLU A 255 1.61 7.56 5.88
C GLU A 255 2.14 8.75 5.06
N GLY A 256 1.36 9.84 5.02
CA GLY A 256 1.66 11.02 4.21
C GLY A 256 1.48 10.85 2.70
N GLY A 257 1.06 9.67 2.22
CA GLY A 257 0.84 9.38 0.80
C GLY A 257 -0.63 9.31 0.39
N ASN A 258 -0.89 9.05 -0.91
CA ASN A 258 -2.24 8.88 -1.47
C ASN A 258 -3.02 7.68 -0.91
N TRP A 259 -2.40 6.82 -0.12
CA TRP A 259 -3.04 5.66 0.50
C TRP A 259 -3.20 5.81 2.01
N GLU A 260 -2.91 7.00 2.55
CA GLU A 260 -3.06 7.29 3.98
C GLU A 260 -4.52 7.10 4.40
N GLY A 261 -4.75 6.28 5.44
CA GLY A 261 -6.09 5.93 5.93
C GLY A 261 -6.62 4.61 5.41
N LEU A 262 -5.92 3.93 4.50
CA LEU A 262 -6.19 2.54 4.15
C LEU A 262 -5.95 1.63 5.36
N THR A 263 -6.80 0.65 5.55
CA THR A 263 -6.76 -0.33 6.64
C THR A 263 -7.11 -1.72 6.15
N VAL A 264 -6.55 -2.73 6.82
CA VAL A 264 -6.93 -4.13 6.62
C VAL A 264 -7.73 -4.60 7.83
N VAL A 265 -9.02 -4.84 7.64
CA VAL A 265 -9.94 -5.22 8.74
C VAL A 265 -9.79 -6.70 9.08
N THR A 266 -9.76 -7.56 8.06
CA THR A 266 -9.61 -9.01 8.22
C THR A 266 -8.81 -9.60 7.08
N GLY A 267 -8.23 -10.77 7.30
CA GLY A 267 -7.61 -11.56 6.23
C GLY A 267 -6.38 -12.35 6.68
N TRP A 268 -6.00 -13.30 5.83
CA TRP A 268 -4.84 -14.17 6.05
C TRP A 268 -4.01 -14.28 4.78
N ALA A 269 -2.69 -14.41 4.94
CA ALA A 269 -1.78 -14.67 3.84
C ALA A 269 -1.01 -15.97 4.06
N ARG A 270 -0.79 -16.71 2.97
CA ARG A 270 0.17 -17.81 2.90
C ARG A 270 1.04 -17.64 1.66
N GLY A 271 2.35 -17.66 1.84
CA GLY A 271 3.33 -17.49 0.79
C GLY A 271 4.27 -18.68 0.70
N GLN A 272 4.75 -18.96 -0.51
CA GLN A 272 5.88 -19.85 -0.73
C GLN A 272 6.79 -19.23 -1.78
N VAL A 273 8.10 -19.26 -1.57
CA VAL A 273 9.10 -18.80 -2.55
C VAL A 273 10.13 -19.90 -2.76
N ARG A 274 10.30 -20.32 -4.01
CA ARG A 274 11.38 -21.22 -4.41
C ARG A 274 12.56 -20.40 -4.88
N TRP A 275 13.67 -20.54 -4.16
CA TRP A 275 14.91 -19.83 -4.37
C TRP A 275 15.92 -20.72 -5.09
N ARG A 276 16.60 -20.16 -6.10
CA ARG A 276 17.77 -20.76 -6.77
C ARG A 276 18.62 -19.62 -7.33
N ASN A 277 19.62 -19.20 -6.55
CA ASN A 277 20.44 -18.01 -6.83
C ASN A 277 19.55 -16.79 -7.14
N GLY A 278 18.57 -16.55 -6.24
CA GLY A 278 17.47 -15.60 -6.40
C GLY A 278 16.08 -16.27 -6.45
N PRO A 279 14.99 -15.51 -6.26
CA PRO A 279 13.64 -16.05 -6.37
C PRO A 279 13.38 -16.52 -7.81
N ARG A 280 12.81 -17.72 -7.97
CA ARG A 280 12.47 -18.31 -9.27
C ARG A 280 10.98 -18.49 -9.48
N ARG A 281 10.30 -18.95 -8.42
CA ARG A 281 8.85 -19.12 -8.39
C ARG A 281 8.33 -18.66 -7.04
N ALA A 282 7.16 -18.05 -7.02
CA ALA A 282 6.49 -17.67 -5.79
C ALA A 282 4.98 -17.96 -5.91
N ARG A 283 4.38 -18.36 -4.79
CA ARG A 283 2.93 -18.46 -4.63
C ARG A 283 2.51 -17.57 -3.47
N LEU A 284 1.44 -16.81 -3.64
CA LEU A 284 0.79 -16.05 -2.57
C LEU A 284 -0.71 -16.36 -2.58
N ALA A 285 -1.22 -16.88 -1.47
CA ALA A 285 -2.64 -17.03 -1.22
C ALA A 285 -3.10 -15.95 -0.24
N LEU A 286 -4.15 -15.21 -0.59
CA LEU A 286 -4.86 -14.27 0.28
C LEU A 286 -6.26 -14.80 0.53
N GLU A 287 -6.69 -14.86 1.78
CA GLU A 287 -7.98 -15.42 2.17
C GLU A 287 -8.78 -14.42 3.00
N ARG A 288 -10.01 -14.14 2.54
CA ARG A 288 -11.00 -13.28 3.22
C ARG A 288 -10.41 -11.90 3.58
N LEU A 289 -9.61 -11.31 2.69
CA LEU A 289 -9.08 -9.97 2.88
C LEU A 289 -10.21 -8.94 2.78
N THR A 290 -10.38 -8.13 3.82
CA THR A 290 -11.26 -6.96 3.80
C THR A 290 -10.41 -5.71 3.96
N LEU A 291 -10.51 -4.81 2.98
CA LEU A 291 -9.83 -3.53 2.91
C LEU A 291 -10.87 -2.43 3.07
N ASP A 292 -10.54 -1.42 3.86
CA ASP A 292 -11.36 -0.23 4.01
C ASP A 292 -10.47 1.02 4.05
N ASP A 293 -11.03 2.15 3.66
CA ASP A 293 -10.35 3.43 3.64
C ASP A 293 -11.10 4.41 4.54
N ARG A 294 -10.37 5.09 5.44
CA ARG A 294 -10.97 6.06 6.38
C ARG A 294 -11.77 7.15 5.68
N GLN A 295 -11.37 7.56 4.47
CA GLN A 295 -12.05 8.57 3.68
C GLN A 295 -13.12 7.98 2.73
N ARG A 296 -13.39 6.67 2.83
CA ARG A 296 -14.30 5.89 1.97
C ARG A 296 -13.98 6.01 0.48
N ARG A 297 -12.72 6.25 0.11
CA ARG A 297 -12.28 6.32 -1.29
C ARG A 297 -12.29 4.95 -1.95
N LEU A 298 -11.92 3.89 -1.22
CA LEU A 298 -11.85 2.53 -1.72
C LEU A 298 -12.17 1.53 -0.60
N GLY A 299 -12.98 0.52 -0.90
CA GLY A 299 -13.17 -0.63 -0.02
C GLY A 299 -13.36 -1.91 -0.81
N LEU A 300 -12.86 -3.02 -0.26
CA LEU A 300 -12.99 -4.36 -0.84
C LEU A 300 -13.37 -5.36 0.24
N ASN A 301 -14.41 -6.14 -0.01
CA ASN A 301 -14.93 -7.13 0.91
C ASN A 301 -14.63 -8.56 0.41
N ARG A 302 -14.10 -9.38 1.33
CA ARG A 302 -13.82 -10.81 1.09
C ARG A 302 -12.98 -11.07 -0.18
N LEU A 303 -11.93 -10.28 -0.38
CA LEU A 303 -10.94 -10.54 -1.42
C LEU A 303 -10.24 -11.88 -1.15
N GLN A 304 -10.13 -12.69 -2.20
CA GLN A 304 -9.41 -13.95 -2.25
C GLN A 304 -8.47 -13.92 -3.45
N ALA A 305 -7.24 -14.36 -3.26
CA ALA A 305 -6.28 -14.44 -4.34
C ALA A 305 -5.43 -15.71 -4.23
N GLU A 306 -5.14 -16.33 -5.36
CA GLU A 306 -4.09 -17.32 -5.54
C GLU A 306 -3.17 -16.81 -6.65
N LEU A 307 -2.08 -16.19 -6.27
CA LEU A 307 -1.11 -15.60 -7.18
C LEU A 307 0.07 -16.54 -7.34
N TYR A 308 0.46 -16.78 -8.59
CA TYR A 308 1.61 -17.59 -8.99
C TYR A 308 2.52 -16.74 -9.86
N TRP A 309 3.72 -16.47 -9.36
CA TRP A 309 4.75 -15.70 -10.04
C TRP A 309 5.90 -16.62 -10.46
N GLN A 310 6.47 -16.36 -11.65
CA GLN A 310 7.68 -17.04 -12.10
C GLN A 310 8.59 -16.15 -12.94
N ARG A 311 9.89 -16.44 -12.89
CA ARG A 311 10.91 -15.77 -13.71
C ARG A 311 11.02 -16.42 -15.10
N SER A 312 11.11 -15.63 -16.17
CA SER A 312 11.04 -16.08 -17.57
C SER A 312 12.24 -16.93 -18.04
N LEU A 313 13.37 -16.90 -17.33
CA LEU A 313 14.62 -17.61 -17.70
C LEU A 313 14.54 -19.16 -17.70
N ASP A 314 13.40 -19.77 -17.37
CA ASP A 314 13.22 -21.23 -17.42
C ASP A 314 12.95 -21.67 -18.88
N ALA A 315 14.01 -21.79 -19.70
CA ALA A 315 13.95 -22.37 -21.05
C ALA A 315 13.47 -23.83 -20.99
N GLY A 316 12.27 -24.12 -21.50
CA GLY A 316 11.63 -25.44 -21.46
C GLY A 316 10.22 -25.42 -20.87
N ALA A 317 9.40 -24.45 -21.29
CA ALA A 317 8.12 -24.06 -20.71
C ALA A 317 7.25 -25.21 -20.17
N GLN A 318 7.18 -25.31 -18.84
CA GLN A 318 5.94 -25.74 -18.18
C GLN A 318 4.89 -24.66 -18.40
N ALA A 319 3.62 -25.06 -18.53
CA ALA A 319 2.49 -24.13 -18.57
C ALA A 319 2.59 -23.12 -17.40
N PHE A 320 2.49 -21.83 -17.72
CA PHE A 320 2.49 -20.77 -16.72
C PHE A 320 1.25 -20.94 -15.82
N PRO A 321 1.41 -21.12 -14.50
CA PRO A 321 0.26 -21.26 -13.61
C PRO A 321 -0.60 -19.99 -13.67
N THR A 322 -1.90 -20.19 -13.85
CA THR A 322 -2.86 -19.10 -13.88
C THR A 322 -3.13 -18.60 -12.47
N SER A 323 -2.92 -17.31 -12.26
CA SER A 323 -3.29 -16.64 -11.01
C SER A 323 -4.77 -16.29 -11.00
N ARG A 324 -5.41 -16.40 -9.84
CA ARG A 324 -6.82 -16.04 -9.64
C ARG A 324 -6.91 -14.95 -8.59
N LEU A 325 -7.72 -13.94 -8.85
CA LEU A 325 -8.07 -12.91 -7.87
C LEU A 325 -9.57 -12.68 -7.96
N ALA A 326 -10.26 -12.66 -6.83
CA ALA A 326 -11.68 -12.40 -6.78
C ALA A 326 -12.05 -11.64 -5.51
N TRP A 327 -13.15 -10.91 -5.55
CA TRP A 327 -13.75 -10.28 -4.37
C TRP A 327 -15.27 -10.44 -4.43
N HIS A 328 -15.94 -10.22 -3.30
CA HIS A 328 -17.38 -10.35 -3.23
C HIS A 328 -18.13 -9.04 -3.49
N ALA A 329 -17.61 -7.94 -2.96
CA ALA A 329 -18.16 -6.61 -3.14
C ALA A 329 -17.08 -5.58 -2.86
N GLY A 330 -17.32 -4.34 -3.27
CA GLY A 330 -16.50 -3.21 -2.90
C GLY A 330 -17.15 -1.90 -3.29
N HIS A 331 -16.42 -0.81 -3.11
CA HIS A 331 -16.85 0.50 -3.55
C HIS A 331 -15.64 1.34 -3.96
N LEU A 332 -15.87 2.23 -4.92
CA LEU A 332 -14.95 3.29 -5.30
C LEU A 332 -15.70 4.61 -5.06
N TYR A 333 -15.27 5.36 -4.05
CA TYR A 333 -16.05 6.47 -3.49
C TYR A 333 -17.48 6.01 -3.14
N ALA A 334 -18.48 6.76 -3.61
CA ALA A 334 -19.89 6.43 -3.42
C ALA A 334 -20.36 5.28 -4.31
N ILE A 335 -19.60 4.89 -5.35
CA ILE A 335 -20.04 3.92 -6.36
C ILE A 335 -19.78 2.48 -5.87
N PRO A 336 -20.82 1.69 -5.54
CA PRO A 336 -20.65 0.28 -5.20
C PRO A 336 -20.40 -0.55 -6.45
N PHE A 337 -19.64 -1.62 -6.27
CA PHE A 337 -19.43 -2.66 -7.27
C PHE A 337 -19.52 -4.06 -6.65
N GLY A 338 -20.03 -5.00 -7.44
CA GLY A 338 -20.31 -6.36 -7.01
C GLY A 338 -19.11 -7.29 -7.13
N ALA A 339 -19.41 -8.59 -7.06
CA ALA A 339 -18.42 -9.66 -7.13
C ALA A 339 -17.76 -9.69 -8.51
N ALA A 340 -16.44 -9.82 -8.53
CA ALA A 340 -15.68 -9.97 -9.77
C ALA A 340 -14.52 -10.94 -9.59
N GLY A 341 -14.10 -11.55 -10.70
CA GLY A 341 -13.02 -12.52 -10.75
C GLY A 341 -12.11 -12.30 -11.94
N PHE A 342 -10.81 -12.44 -11.71
CA PHE A 342 -9.71 -12.16 -12.64
C PHE A 342 -8.85 -13.39 -12.80
N LEU A 343 -8.50 -13.70 -14.05
CA LEU A 343 -7.45 -14.66 -14.36
C LEU A 343 -6.22 -13.89 -14.84
N LEU A 344 -5.13 -13.99 -14.09
CA LEU A 344 -3.93 -13.18 -14.29
C LEU A 344 -2.73 -14.09 -14.59
N ARG A 345 -1.75 -13.54 -15.30
CA ARG A 345 -0.42 -14.11 -15.46
C ARG A 345 0.61 -13.13 -14.91
N LEU A 346 1.45 -13.62 -13.99
CA LEU A 346 2.50 -12.85 -13.32
C LEU A 346 3.85 -13.44 -13.71
N VAL A 347 4.61 -12.72 -14.54
CA VAL A 347 5.90 -13.19 -15.06
C VAL A 347 6.91 -12.07 -14.98
N ASP A 348 8.09 -12.37 -14.44
CA ASP A 348 9.14 -11.39 -14.18
C ASP A 348 8.63 -10.17 -13.40
N ASP A 349 8.32 -9.07 -14.08
CA ASP A 349 7.85 -7.82 -13.49
C ASP A 349 6.50 -7.36 -14.07
N ASP A 350 5.84 -8.25 -14.83
CA ASP A 350 4.60 -7.98 -15.56
C ASP A 350 3.42 -8.74 -14.96
N ILE A 351 2.26 -8.09 -14.93
CA ILE A 351 0.95 -8.66 -14.61
C ILE A 351 0.02 -8.44 -15.79
N ARG A 352 -0.59 -9.50 -16.32
CA ARG A 352 -1.53 -9.39 -17.45
C ARG A 352 -2.80 -10.18 -17.22
N LEU A 353 -3.93 -9.61 -17.63
CA LEU A 353 -5.22 -10.27 -17.70
C LEU A 353 -5.25 -11.30 -18.84
N LEU A 354 -5.66 -12.52 -18.53
CA LEU A 354 -5.70 -13.64 -19.50
C LEU A 354 -7.01 -13.72 -20.27
N ARG A 355 -8.11 -13.23 -19.69
CA ARG A 355 -9.42 -13.17 -20.33
C ARG A 355 -10.22 -11.99 -19.81
N PRO A 356 -11.17 -11.44 -20.60
CA PRO A 356 -12.01 -10.35 -20.13
C PRO A 356 -12.70 -10.67 -18.80
N ALA A 357 -12.76 -9.69 -17.92
CA ALA A 357 -13.42 -9.78 -16.61
C ALA A 357 -14.60 -8.83 -16.56
N THR A 358 -15.68 -9.21 -15.87
CA THR A 358 -16.86 -8.37 -15.70
C THR A 358 -17.02 -8.02 -14.23
N ILE A 359 -17.18 -6.73 -13.95
CA ILE A 359 -17.47 -6.20 -12.63
C ILE A 359 -18.89 -5.63 -12.68
N PRO A 360 -19.86 -6.16 -11.90
CA PRO A 360 -21.14 -5.49 -11.71
C PRO A 360 -20.91 -4.12 -11.06
N VAL A 361 -21.46 -3.05 -11.61
CA VAL A 361 -21.32 -1.69 -11.07
C VAL A 361 -22.70 -1.08 -11.05
N LEU A 362 -23.17 -0.67 -9.86
CA LEU A 362 -24.57 -0.31 -9.65
C LEU A 362 -25.51 -1.45 -10.14
N ASP A 363 -26.42 -1.15 -11.06
CA ASP A 363 -27.33 -2.07 -11.74
C ASP A 363 -26.84 -2.51 -13.13
N GLY A 364 -25.70 -1.98 -13.57
CA GLY A 364 -25.04 -2.32 -14.82
C GLY A 364 -23.76 -3.12 -14.62
N ARG A 365 -22.85 -3.01 -15.60
CA ARG A 365 -21.57 -3.74 -15.58
C ARG A 365 -20.45 -2.99 -16.29
N LEU A 366 -19.23 -3.12 -15.75
CA LEU A 366 -17.98 -2.78 -16.38
C LEU A 366 -17.31 -4.07 -16.89
N ARG A 367 -17.15 -4.21 -18.20
CA ARG A 367 -16.37 -5.28 -18.83
C ARG A 367 -14.96 -4.79 -19.08
N ILE A 368 -14.00 -5.39 -18.39
CA ILE A 368 -12.57 -5.18 -18.58
C ILE A 368 -12.11 -6.10 -19.70
N ARG A 369 -11.74 -5.54 -20.84
CA ARG A 369 -11.20 -6.31 -21.99
C ARG A 369 -9.71 -6.57 -21.81
N GLU A 370 -8.97 -5.56 -21.38
CA GLU A 370 -7.52 -5.60 -21.21
C GLU A 370 -7.14 -4.96 -19.88
N LEU A 371 -6.19 -5.59 -19.19
CA LEU A 371 -5.51 -5.04 -18.03
C LEU A 371 -4.07 -5.56 -18.03
N GLU A 372 -3.12 -4.62 -18.04
CA GLU A 372 -1.69 -4.92 -17.97
C GLU A 372 -1.02 -3.95 -16.98
N ILE A 373 -0.12 -4.47 -16.16
CA ILE A 373 0.79 -3.70 -15.32
C ILE A 373 2.20 -4.17 -15.68
N LEU A 374 3.00 -3.28 -16.25
CA LEU A 374 4.35 -3.58 -16.73
C LEU A 374 5.40 -2.92 -15.83
N ASP A 375 6.56 -3.55 -15.69
CA ASP A 375 7.71 -3.04 -14.91
C ASP A 375 7.36 -2.65 -13.46
N LEU A 376 6.58 -3.50 -12.78
CA LEU A 376 5.99 -3.26 -11.46
C LEU A 376 7.00 -2.75 -10.41
N THR A 377 8.21 -3.31 -10.38
CA THR A 377 9.24 -3.00 -9.39
C THR A 377 10.10 -1.77 -9.72
N ARG A 378 10.04 -1.24 -10.95
CA ARG A 378 10.83 -0.08 -11.38
C ARG A 378 9.95 1.12 -11.66
N THR A 379 9.26 1.11 -12.79
CA THR A 379 8.43 2.22 -13.26
C THR A 379 7.09 1.62 -13.70
N PRO A 380 6.19 1.34 -12.75
CA PRO A 380 4.95 0.64 -13.04
C PRO A 380 4.13 1.40 -14.08
N ARG A 381 3.78 0.73 -15.17
CA ARG A 381 2.91 1.25 -16.23
C ARG A 381 1.63 0.43 -16.27
N LEU A 382 0.52 1.03 -15.85
CA LEU A 382 -0.79 0.39 -15.93
C LEU A 382 -1.49 0.79 -17.24
N ARG A 383 -2.05 -0.21 -17.90
CA ARG A 383 -2.91 -0.08 -19.08
C ARG A 383 -4.22 -0.81 -18.86
N PHE A 384 -5.32 -0.18 -19.24
CA PHE A 384 -6.67 -0.72 -19.07
C PHE A 384 -7.56 -0.35 -20.27
N ALA A 385 -8.42 -1.27 -20.72
CA ALA A 385 -9.45 -1.00 -21.72
C ALA A 385 -10.74 -1.77 -21.38
N GLY A 386 -11.89 -1.20 -21.70
CA GLY A 386 -13.17 -1.81 -21.32
C GLY A 386 -14.42 -1.13 -21.87
N ASP A 387 -15.57 -1.61 -21.42
CA ASP A 387 -16.89 -1.11 -21.78
C ASP A 387 -17.78 -1.03 -20.53
N LEU A 388 -18.54 0.05 -20.40
CA LEU A 388 -19.63 0.20 -19.46
C LEU A 388 -20.94 -0.12 -20.17
N LYS A 389 -21.80 -0.95 -19.57
CA LYS A 389 -23.09 -1.31 -20.14
C LYS A 389 -24.20 -1.33 -19.09
N GLY A 390 -25.31 -0.70 -19.44
CA GLY A 390 -26.58 -0.78 -18.74
C GLY A 390 -26.58 -0.16 -17.35
N ILE A 391 -25.82 0.92 -17.11
CA ILE A 391 -25.86 1.61 -15.82
C ILE A 391 -27.07 2.55 -15.82
N SER A 392 -28.01 2.38 -14.89
CA SER A 392 -29.12 3.34 -14.76
C SER A 392 -28.60 4.69 -14.29
N LEU A 393 -28.96 5.73 -15.03
CA LEU A 393 -28.67 7.09 -14.62
C LEU A 393 -29.41 7.47 -13.34
N GLU A 394 -30.56 6.85 -13.08
CA GLU A 394 -31.37 7.15 -11.90
C GLU A 394 -30.65 6.66 -10.65
N VAL A 395 -30.12 5.43 -10.71
CA VAL A 395 -29.32 4.84 -9.64
C VAL A 395 -28.01 5.61 -9.47
N LEU A 396 -27.31 5.92 -10.56
CA LEU A 396 -26.03 6.65 -10.52
C LEU A 396 -26.20 8.05 -9.90
N THR A 397 -27.17 8.83 -10.37
CA THR A 397 -27.39 10.19 -9.87
C THR A 397 -27.83 10.21 -8.41
N ARG A 398 -28.68 9.26 -8.00
CA ARG A 398 -29.07 9.08 -6.59
C ARG A 398 -27.85 8.83 -5.69
N VAL A 399 -26.98 7.91 -6.09
CA VAL A 399 -25.75 7.57 -5.35
C VAL A 399 -24.79 8.77 -5.25
N LEU A 400 -24.71 9.59 -6.31
CA LEU A 400 -23.87 10.78 -6.35
C LEU A 400 -24.52 12.03 -5.70
N GLY A 401 -25.77 11.93 -5.22
CA GLY A 401 -26.51 13.07 -4.68
C GLY A 401 -26.83 14.16 -5.72
N LEU A 402 -26.90 13.76 -7.00
CA LEU A 402 -27.29 14.61 -8.13
C LEU A 402 -28.81 14.50 -8.38
N PRO A 403 -29.42 15.47 -9.07
CA PRO A 403 -30.81 15.36 -9.53
C PRO A 403 -31.04 14.03 -10.30
N PRO A 404 -32.16 13.33 -10.06
CA PRO A 404 -32.42 12.01 -10.63
C PRO A 404 -32.55 12.07 -12.15
N LEU A 405 -31.61 11.50 -12.90
CA LEU A 405 -31.67 11.42 -14.37
C LEU A 405 -32.27 10.07 -14.79
N ALA A 406 -33.15 10.06 -15.78
CA ALA A 406 -33.61 8.81 -16.38
C ALA A 406 -32.66 8.33 -17.48
N GLY A 407 -32.90 7.13 -18.00
CA GLY A 407 -32.12 6.54 -19.07
C GLY A 407 -30.97 5.65 -18.57
N THR A 408 -30.22 5.13 -19.52
CA THR A 408 -29.14 4.18 -19.31
C THR A 408 -27.84 4.73 -19.87
N LEU A 409 -26.76 4.53 -19.15
CA LEU A 409 -25.40 4.88 -19.53
C LEU A 409 -24.70 3.63 -20.06
N ASP A 410 -24.39 3.69 -21.34
CA ASP A 410 -23.48 2.78 -22.04
C ASP A 410 -22.25 3.56 -22.46
N GLY A 411 -21.06 2.96 -22.41
CA GLY A 411 -19.87 3.67 -22.90
C GLY A 411 -18.66 2.79 -23.21
N HIS A 412 -17.82 3.29 -24.10
CA HIS A 412 -16.60 2.62 -24.55
C HIS A 412 -15.36 3.31 -23.98
N ILE A 413 -14.51 2.55 -23.28
CA ILE A 413 -13.24 3.04 -22.72
C ILE A 413 -12.10 2.49 -23.58
N PRO A 414 -11.54 3.31 -24.51
CA PRO A 414 -10.57 2.83 -25.49
C PRO A 414 -9.26 2.39 -24.85
N LYS A 415 -8.67 3.25 -24.02
CA LYS A 415 -7.43 2.98 -23.29
C LYS A 415 -7.28 3.95 -22.13
N VAL A 416 -6.85 3.45 -21.00
CA VAL A 416 -6.48 4.22 -19.81
C VAL A 416 -5.04 3.92 -19.46
N THR A 417 -4.28 4.95 -19.14
CA THR A 417 -2.91 4.85 -18.65
C THR A 417 -2.78 5.50 -17.28
N TYR A 418 -1.90 4.97 -16.45
CA TYR A 418 -1.56 5.56 -15.15
C TYR A 418 -0.06 5.79 -15.04
N ASP A 419 0.31 7.03 -14.71
CA ASP A 419 1.68 7.45 -14.39
C ASP A 419 1.82 7.51 -12.86
N HIS A 420 2.59 6.57 -12.30
CA HIS A 420 2.84 6.48 -10.87
C HIS A 420 3.66 7.67 -10.32
N ARG A 421 4.54 8.30 -11.10
CA ARG A 421 5.34 9.44 -10.59
C ARG A 421 4.52 10.71 -10.49
N ARG A 422 3.56 10.89 -11.40
CA ARG A 422 2.66 12.05 -11.45
C ARG A 422 1.30 11.79 -10.82
N HIS A 423 1.06 10.60 -10.27
CA HIS A 423 -0.24 10.14 -9.77
C HIS A 423 -1.40 10.43 -10.71
N THR A 424 -1.17 10.29 -12.02
CA THR A 424 -2.09 10.76 -13.05
C THR A 424 -2.65 9.60 -13.84
N LEU A 425 -3.98 9.47 -13.84
CA LEU A 425 -4.76 8.58 -14.70
C LEU A 425 -5.24 9.38 -15.90
N LYS A 426 -4.99 8.89 -17.11
CA LYS A 426 -5.41 9.53 -18.36
C LYS A 426 -6.17 8.54 -19.23
N VAL A 427 -7.27 8.99 -19.82
CA VAL A 427 -7.94 8.26 -20.91
C VAL A 427 -7.30 8.69 -22.23
N ASP A 428 -6.70 7.75 -22.94
CA ASP A 428 -6.13 7.96 -24.27
C ASP A 428 -7.24 7.77 -25.31
N GLY A 429 -7.68 8.87 -25.91
CA GLY A 429 -8.77 8.89 -26.89
C GLY A 429 -10.03 9.55 -26.32
N ARG A 430 -11.20 9.09 -26.77
CA ARG A 430 -12.49 9.67 -26.41
C ARG A 430 -13.34 8.63 -25.70
N LEU A 431 -13.94 9.00 -24.57
CA LEU A 431 -14.97 8.21 -23.91
C LEU A 431 -16.30 8.59 -24.54
N VAL A 432 -16.93 7.67 -25.26
CA VAL A 432 -18.24 7.87 -25.88
C VAL A 432 -19.28 7.23 -24.98
N ILE A 433 -20.31 8.00 -24.62
CA ILE A 433 -21.43 7.58 -23.80
C ILE A 433 -22.72 7.72 -24.62
N GLU A 434 -23.49 6.65 -24.75
CA GLU A 434 -24.78 6.64 -25.43
C GLU A 434 -25.89 6.84 -24.38
N VAL A 435 -26.71 7.87 -24.56
CA VAL A 435 -27.74 8.28 -23.59
C VAL A 435 -28.76 9.21 -24.26
N PHE A 436 -30.02 9.18 -23.81
CA PHE A 436 -31.09 10.08 -24.26
C PHE A 436 -31.28 10.13 -25.79
N ASP A 437 -31.21 8.97 -26.46
CA ASP A 437 -31.26 8.87 -27.94
C ASP A 437 -30.21 9.74 -28.68
N GLY A 438 -29.10 10.02 -28.02
CA GLY A 438 -27.93 10.68 -28.62
C GLY A 438 -26.64 10.22 -27.95
N ARG A 439 -25.61 11.06 -27.99
CA ARG A 439 -24.29 10.71 -27.42
C ARG A 439 -23.61 11.87 -26.71
N ILE A 440 -22.89 11.54 -25.64
CA ILE A 440 -21.97 12.42 -24.93
C ILE A 440 -20.55 11.93 -25.22
N VAL A 441 -19.68 12.83 -25.67
CA VAL A 441 -18.27 12.53 -25.95
C VAL A 441 -17.42 13.27 -24.93
N VAL A 442 -16.64 12.53 -24.15
CA VAL A 442 -15.69 13.08 -23.18
C VAL A 442 -14.29 12.93 -23.74
N GLU A 443 -13.58 14.06 -23.84
CA GLU A 443 -12.22 14.16 -24.34
C GLU A 443 -11.29 14.70 -23.24
N ASN A 444 -9.98 14.53 -23.43
CA ASN A 444 -8.96 15.07 -22.53
C ASN A 444 -9.15 14.71 -21.05
N LEU A 445 -9.76 13.54 -20.77
CA LEU A 445 -10.06 13.10 -19.41
C LEU A 445 -8.78 12.71 -18.67
N VAL A 446 -8.45 13.51 -17.67
CA VAL A 446 -7.29 13.34 -16.80
C VAL A 446 -7.75 13.43 -15.35
N VAL A 447 -7.35 12.47 -14.53
CA VAL A 447 -7.57 12.46 -13.09
C VAL A 447 -6.22 12.42 -12.38
N THR A 448 -5.99 13.34 -11.47
CA THR A 448 -4.75 13.41 -10.68
C THR A 448 -5.08 13.22 -9.20
N ASP A 449 -4.23 12.46 -8.51
CA ASP A 449 -4.39 12.15 -7.09
C ASP A 449 -5.76 11.51 -6.78
N LEU A 450 -6.19 10.54 -7.60
CA LEU A 450 -7.46 9.82 -7.46
C LEU A 450 -7.69 9.25 -6.06
N PHE A 451 -6.64 8.88 -5.34
CA PHE A 451 -6.76 8.45 -3.95
C PHE A 451 -6.17 9.48 -2.97
N GLY A 452 -5.69 10.64 -3.41
CA GLY A 452 -5.16 11.67 -2.52
C GLY A 452 -6.23 12.43 -1.73
N ALA A 453 -5.80 13.38 -0.90
CA ALA A 453 -6.70 14.22 -0.11
C ALA A 453 -7.48 15.24 -0.96
N LEU A 454 -6.94 15.63 -2.12
CA LEU A 454 -7.56 16.58 -3.05
C LEU A 454 -7.54 16.04 -4.49
N PRO A 455 -8.43 15.10 -4.84
CA PRO A 455 -8.49 14.57 -6.20
C PRO A 455 -8.92 15.67 -7.17
N ARG A 456 -8.28 15.68 -8.35
CA ARG A 456 -8.57 16.64 -9.42
C ARG A 456 -8.95 15.94 -10.69
N LEU A 457 -9.97 16.46 -11.38
CA LEU A 457 -10.39 15.96 -12.69
C LEU A 457 -10.38 17.10 -13.70
N ARG A 458 -9.86 16.82 -14.90
CA ARG A 458 -9.95 17.68 -16.07
C ARG A 458 -10.57 16.93 -17.24
N ALA A 459 -11.46 17.57 -17.98
CA ALA A 459 -12.06 17.00 -19.18
C ALA A 459 -12.71 18.07 -20.07
N ASP A 460 -12.98 17.70 -21.32
CA ASP A 460 -13.94 18.38 -22.19
C ASP A 460 -15.11 17.43 -22.46
N ILE A 461 -16.34 17.95 -22.46
CA ILE A 461 -17.56 17.17 -22.68
C ILE A 461 -18.32 17.80 -23.84
N TYR A 462 -18.77 16.98 -24.79
CA TYR A 462 -19.56 17.39 -25.94
C TYR A 462 -20.86 16.60 -25.99
N LEU A 463 -21.97 17.28 -26.23
CA LEU A 463 -23.31 16.69 -26.28
C LEU A 463 -23.78 16.79 -27.73
N HIS A 464 -24.17 15.65 -28.30
CA HIS A 464 -24.61 15.55 -29.69
C HIS A 464 -25.98 14.91 -29.76
N ASP A 465 -26.93 15.66 -30.34
CA ASP A 465 -28.25 15.20 -30.73
C ASP A 465 -29.04 14.50 -29.61
N LEU A 466 -28.94 14.98 -28.36
CA LEU A 466 -29.69 14.41 -27.25
C LEU A 466 -31.17 14.79 -27.37
N ASP A 467 -32.07 13.87 -27.05
CA ASP A 467 -33.50 14.14 -27.02
C ASP A 467 -33.88 15.05 -25.83
N LEU A 468 -34.35 16.26 -26.10
CA LEU A 468 -34.72 17.22 -25.05
C LEU A 468 -35.88 16.73 -24.19
N GLU A 469 -36.79 15.94 -24.76
CA GLU A 469 -37.95 15.44 -24.02
C GLU A 469 -37.52 14.38 -23.02
N GLN A 470 -36.55 13.52 -23.35
CA GLN A 470 -35.96 12.58 -22.40
C GLN A 470 -35.10 13.30 -21.35
N VAL A 471 -34.35 14.34 -21.75
CA VAL A 471 -33.52 15.15 -20.82
C VAL A 471 -34.39 15.95 -19.85
N THR A 472 -35.58 16.42 -20.24
CA THR A 472 -36.42 17.30 -19.41
C THR A 472 -37.65 16.62 -18.80
N GLY A 473 -38.18 15.58 -19.45
CA GLY A 473 -39.49 14.98 -19.20
C GLY A 473 -39.60 14.13 -17.94
N HIS A 474 -38.47 13.63 -17.42
CA HIS A 474 -38.46 12.88 -16.15
C HIS A 474 -38.35 13.77 -14.91
N PHE A 475 -38.23 15.09 -15.09
CA PHE A 475 -38.11 16.06 -14.01
C PHE A 475 -39.42 16.83 -13.79
N SER A 476 -39.56 17.39 -12.58
CA SER A 476 -40.49 18.50 -12.31
C SER A 476 -40.17 19.76 -13.14
N PHE A 477 -39.19 19.72 -14.05
CA PHE A 477 -38.82 20.82 -14.92
C PHE A 477 -39.95 21.17 -15.91
N GLY A 478 -40.71 20.18 -16.39
CA GLY A 478 -41.69 20.36 -17.46
C GLY A 478 -41.16 19.88 -18.81
N ARG A 479 -42.06 19.74 -19.79
CA ARG A 479 -41.80 19.09 -21.07
C ARG A 479 -41.17 20.08 -22.06
N ILE A 480 -40.03 19.73 -22.62
CA ILE A 480 -39.41 20.42 -23.76
C ILE A 480 -39.11 19.39 -24.83
N THR A 481 -39.63 19.58 -26.04
CA THR A 481 -39.35 18.73 -27.21
C THR A 481 -38.35 19.42 -28.11
N GLY A 482 -37.51 18.65 -28.81
CA GLY A 482 -36.42 19.17 -29.64
C GLY A 482 -35.17 18.28 -29.55
N ARG A 483 -34.09 18.66 -30.24
CA ARG A 483 -32.75 18.08 -30.03
C ARG A 483 -31.86 19.04 -29.25
N LEU A 484 -30.95 18.50 -28.45
CA LEU A 484 -30.00 19.24 -27.64
C LEU A 484 -28.57 18.95 -28.08
N GLU A 485 -27.84 20.02 -28.36
CA GLU A 485 -26.39 20.00 -28.50
C GLU A 485 -25.73 20.86 -27.42
N GLY A 486 -24.43 20.68 -27.28
CA GLY A 486 -23.66 21.54 -26.42
C GLY A 486 -22.27 21.06 -26.10
N TYR A 487 -21.65 21.78 -25.17
CA TYR A 487 -20.33 21.43 -24.65
C TYR A 487 -20.15 21.91 -23.22
N VAL A 488 -19.21 21.30 -22.53
CA VAL A 488 -18.56 21.79 -21.30
C VAL A 488 -17.06 21.68 -21.54
N LYS A 489 -16.43 22.80 -21.85
CA LYS A 489 -14.99 22.88 -22.13
C LYS A 489 -14.22 23.31 -20.88
N ASP A 490 -12.96 22.90 -20.81
CA ASP A 490 -12.06 23.23 -19.70
C ASP A 490 -12.66 22.88 -18.33
N LEU A 491 -13.38 21.76 -18.23
CA LEU A 491 -13.96 21.33 -16.96
C LEU A 491 -12.83 21.03 -15.99
N GLN A 492 -12.90 21.64 -14.81
CA GLN A 492 -12.01 21.37 -13.69
C GLN A 492 -12.84 21.06 -12.46
N LEU A 493 -12.63 19.86 -11.90
CA LEU A 493 -13.17 19.47 -10.61
C LEU A 493 -12.03 19.41 -9.58
N GLU A 494 -12.29 19.93 -8.39
CA GLU A 494 -11.45 19.75 -7.21
C GLU A 494 -12.30 19.10 -6.12
N ASN A 495 -11.81 18.00 -5.55
CA ASN A 495 -12.58 17.19 -4.59
C ASN A 495 -14.00 16.86 -5.09
N TRP A 496 -14.10 16.49 -6.37
CA TRP A 496 -15.35 16.16 -7.07
C TRP A 496 -16.37 17.32 -7.16
N ARG A 497 -15.93 18.57 -6.98
CA ARG A 497 -16.76 19.77 -7.14
C ARG A 497 -16.23 20.62 -8.29
N PRO A 498 -17.10 21.14 -9.18
CA PRO A 498 -16.67 21.99 -10.28
C PRO A 498 -16.18 23.34 -9.78
N VAL A 499 -15.00 23.75 -10.23
CA VAL A 499 -14.37 25.04 -9.90
C VAL A 499 -14.19 25.94 -11.12
N ALA A 500 -14.12 25.35 -12.32
CA ALA A 500 -14.05 26.08 -13.58
C ALA A 500 -14.63 25.24 -14.74
N PHE A 501 -15.26 25.91 -15.70
CA PHE A 501 -15.63 25.38 -17.03
C PHE A 501 -16.21 26.50 -17.91
N ASP A 502 -16.32 26.26 -19.21
CA ASP A 502 -17.19 26.99 -20.13
C ASP A 502 -18.24 26.07 -20.74
N ALA A 503 -19.51 26.24 -20.37
CA ALA A 503 -20.62 25.42 -20.83
C ALA A 503 -21.55 26.16 -21.78
N TRP A 504 -22.11 25.43 -22.75
CA TRP A 504 -23.18 25.87 -23.62
C TRP A 504 -24.11 24.69 -23.88
N PHE A 505 -25.42 24.90 -23.78
CA PHE A 505 -26.46 23.92 -24.09
C PHE A 505 -27.59 24.57 -24.88
N GLY A 506 -28.20 23.85 -25.82
CA GLY A 506 -29.32 24.36 -26.61
C GLY A 506 -29.55 23.64 -27.93
N THR A 507 -30.54 24.11 -28.68
CA THR A 507 -30.99 23.45 -29.91
C THR A 507 -30.07 23.72 -31.09
N PRO A 508 -29.72 22.71 -31.89
CA PRO A 508 -28.98 22.92 -33.14
C PRO A 508 -29.77 23.77 -34.14
N GLY A 509 -29.05 24.45 -35.03
CA GLY A 509 -29.66 25.36 -36.01
C GLY A 509 -30.52 24.65 -37.05
N ASP A 510 -30.16 23.42 -37.38
CA ASP A 510 -30.79 22.54 -38.38
C ASP A 510 -31.74 21.50 -37.77
N ASP A 511 -32.05 21.61 -36.47
CA ASP A 511 -32.99 20.73 -35.78
C ASP A 511 -34.38 20.78 -36.42
N ARG A 512 -34.78 19.66 -37.04
CA ARG A 512 -36.07 19.44 -37.71
C ARG A 512 -37.13 18.79 -36.82
N SER A 513 -36.77 18.42 -35.58
CA SER A 513 -37.71 17.80 -34.65
C SER A 513 -38.77 18.80 -34.19
N ARG A 514 -39.83 18.28 -33.56
CA ARG A 514 -40.92 19.11 -33.04
C ARG A 514 -40.38 19.94 -31.85
N LYS A 515 -40.51 21.27 -31.93
CA LYS A 515 -40.05 22.21 -30.90
C LYS A 515 -41.22 22.84 -30.14
N ARG A 516 -41.54 22.23 -29.00
CA ARG A 516 -42.55 22.71 -28.05
C ARG A 516 -42.02 22.77 -26.63
N ILE A 517 -42.50 23.74 -25.86
CA ILE A 517 -42.15 23.94 -24.45
C ILE A 517 -43.41 24.11 -23.62
N SER A 518 -43.52 23.41 -22.49
CA SER A 518 -44.67 23.54 -21.59
C SER A 518 -44.60 24.79 -20.72
N GLN A 519 -45.73 25.26 -20.20
CA GLN A 519 -45.79 26.38 -19.25
C GLN A 519 -44.82 26.17 -18.06
N LYS A 520 -44.83 24.97 -17.47
CA LYS A 520 -43.98 24.62 -16.33
C LYS A 520 -42.48 24.80 -16.66
N ALA A 521 -42.07 24.40 -17.88
CA ALA A 521 -40.70 24.57 -18.34
C ALA A 521 -40.32 26.05 -18.52
N VAL A 522 -41.24 26.87 -19.01
CA VAL A 522 -41.03 28.33 -19.11
C VAL A 522 -40.84 28.96 -17.73
N GLU A 523 -41.69 28.63 -16.76
CA GLU A 523 -41.61 29.14 -15.39
C GLU A 523 -40.28 28.75 -14.73
N ASN A 524 -39.85 27.50 -14.91
CA ASN A 524 -38.58 26.99 -14.37
C ASN A 524 -37.35 27.65 -15.02
N LEU A 525 -37.35 27.86 -16.34
CA LEU A 525 -36.29 28.59 -17.03
C LEU A 525 -36.20 30.05 -16.57
N THR A 526 -37.33 30.70 -16.35
CA THR A 526 -37.40 32.08 -15.84
C THR A 526 -36.82 32.17 -14.43
N THR A 527 -37.10 31.17 -13.59
CA THR A 527 -36.57 31.08 -12.21
C THR A 527 -35.05 30.90 -12.20
N LEU A 528 -34.49 30.12 -13.15
CA LEU A 528 -33.05 29.96 -13.34
C LEU A 528 -32.38 31.26 -13.83
N GLY A 529 -33.05 32.05 -14.67
CA GLY A 529 -32.54 33.29 -15.28
C GLY A 529 -32.44 34.52 -14.36
N GLY A 530 -32.78 34.43 -13.08
CA GLY A 530 -32.48 35.49 -12.11
C GLY A 530 -33.60 35.97 -11.19
N GLY A 531 -34.77 35.33 -11.12
CA GLY A 531 -35.70 35.42 -9.98
C GLY A 531 -36.36 36.77 -9.63
N SER A 532 -35.98 37.90 -10.25
CA SER A 532 -36.59 39.21 -9.99
C SER A 532 -37.47 39.74 -11.13
N ALA A 533 -37.61 38.98 -12.22
CA ALA A 533 -38.38 39.39 -13.38
C ALA A 533 -39.47 38.37 -13.70
N VAL A 534 -40.65 38.56 -13.09
CA VAL A 534 -41.90 38.27 -13.79
C VAL A 534 -42.00 39.29 -14.92
N GLY A 535 -41.20 39.10 -15.98
CA GLY A 535 -41.24 39.95 -17.17
C GLY A 535 -42.54 39.69 -17.90
N VAL A 536 -43.61 40.40 -17.52
CA VAL A 536 -44.92 40.54 -18.20
C VAL A 536 -45.33 39.31 -19.01
N LEU A 537 -45.29 38.12 -18.40
CA LEU A 537 -46.01 36.97 -18.93
C LEU A 537 -47.48 37.27 -18.65
N SER A 538 -48.24 37.52 -19.71
CA SER A 538 -49.69 37.65 -19.57
C SER A 538 -50.22 36.37 -18.92
N ARG A 539 -50.64 36.45 -17.64
CA ARG A 539 -51.27 35.34 -16.91
C ARG A 539 -52.48 34.77 -17.66
N LEU A 540 -53.04 35.54 -18.60
CA LEU A 540 -54.10 35.13 -19.50
C LEU A 540 -53.61 34.14 -20.58
N VAL A 541 -52.43 34.34 -21.16
CA VAL A 541 -51.87 33.46 -22.22
C VAL A 541 -51.47 32.09 -21.66
N LEU A 542 -50.93 32.05 -20.44
CA LEU A 542 -50.58 30.80 -19.76
C LEU A 542 -51.82 29.98 -19.33
N ARG A 543 -52.99 30.62 -19.15
CA ARG A 543 -54.26 29.91 -18.86
C ARG A 543 -54.97 29.37 -20.10
N LEU A 544 -54.60 29.84 -21.29
CA LEU A 544 -55.24 29.49 -22.56
C LEU A 544 -54.50 28.37 -23.32
N PHE A 545 -53.21 28.14 -23.02
CA PHE A 545 -52.38 27.19 -23.75
C PHE A 545 -51.39 26.47 -22.80
N ASP A 546 -51.38 25.14 -22.85
CA ASP A 546 -50.47 24.31 -22.05
C ASP A 546 -49.05 24.21 -22.66
N GLU A 547 -48.91 24.48 -23.97
CA GLU A 547 -47.67 24.34 -24.74
C GLU A 547 -47.45 25.48 -25.73
N PHE A 548 -46.20 25.90 -25.86
CA PHE A 548 -45.77 26.99 -26.74
C PHE A 548 -44.78 26.48 -27.78
N HIS A 549 -44.83 27.07 -28.98
CA HIS A 549 -43.87 26.80 -30.04
C HIS A 549 -42.63 27.71 -29.87
N TYR A 550 -41.45 27.13 -30.06
CA TYR A 550 -40.18 27.86 -29.98
C TYR A 550 -39.25 27.53 -31.16
N ARG A 551 -38.43 28.51 -31.55
CA ARG A 551 -37.51 28.41 -32.67
C ARG A 551 -36.18 27.79 -32.23
N ARG A 552 -35.63 28.37 -31.17
CA ARG A 552 -34.32 28.06 -30.60
C ARG A 552 -34.37 28.20 -29.09
N LEU A 553 -33.65 27.34 -28.41
CA LEU A 553 -33.41 27.39 -26.97
C LEU A 553 -31.89 27.32 -26.74
N GLY A 554 -31.37 28.08 -25.79
CA GLY A 554 -29.96 27.95 -25.43
C GLY A 554 -29.56 28.74 -24.19
N LEU A 555 -28.72 28.11 -23.38
CA LEU A 555 -28.19 28.64 -22.13
C LEU A 555 -26.72 28.23 -22.00
N GLY A 556 -25.86 29.20 -21.71
CA GLY A 556 -24.46 28.95 -21.37
C GLY A 556 -24.11 29.48 -19.99
N CYS A 557 -23.08 28.88 -19.40
CA CYS A 557 -22.53 29.26 -18.11
C CYS A 557 -21.01 29.14 -18.18
N ARG A 558 -20.30 30.23 -17.92
CA ARG A 558 -18.85 30.18 -17.70
C ARG A 558 -18.57 30.33 -16.20
N LEU A 559 -18.08 29.26 -15.58
CA LEU A 559 -17.77 29.25 -14.16
C LEU A 559 -16.34 29.74 -13.93
N ARG A 560 -16.19 30.84 -13.19
CA ARG A 560 -14.91 31.35 -12.68
C ARG A 560 -15.11 31.97 -11.31
N TYR A 561 -14.19 31.70 -10.37
CA TYR A 561 -14.22 32.26 -9.02
C TYR A 561 -15.58 32.08 -8.32
N ASN A 562 -16.19 30.90 -8.47
CA ASN A 562 -17.50 30.56 -7.91
C ASN A 562 -18.69 31.38 -8.45
N VAL A 563 -18.49 32.14 -9.53
CA VAL A 563 -19.52 32.91 -10.24
C VAL A 563 -19.74 32.28 -11.61
N CYS A 564 -21.00 32.03 -11.94
CA CYS A 564 -21.41 31.61 -13.27
C CYS A 564 -21.82 32.84 -14.10
N GLU A 565 -21.09 33.09 -15.18
CA GLU A 565 -21.44 34.09 -16.18
C GLU A 565 -22.40 33.48 -17.20
N LEU A 566 -23.67 33.90 -17.13
CA LEU A 566 -24.76 33.38 -17.94
C LEU A 566 -24.82 34.05 -19.32
N ARG A 567 -25.12 33.26 -20.35
CA ARG A 567 -25.38 33.73 -21.71
C ARG A 567 -26.54 32.98 -22.35
N GLY A 568 -27.19 33.61 -23.31
CA GLY A 568 -28.28 33.03 -24.11
C GLY A 568 -27.92 32.87 -25.58
N ILE A 569 -28.94 32.61 -26.39
CA ILE A 569 -28.85 32.44 -27.85
C ILE A 569 -28.53 33.75 -28.55
N ALA A 570 -29.03 34.87 -28.01
CA ALA A 570 -28.85 36.22 -28.55
C ALA A 570 -28.95 37.27 -27.45
N ALA A 571 -28.41 38.47 -27.71
CA ALA A 571 -28.62 39.63 -26.84
C ALA A 571 -30.09 40.10 -26.93
N ALA A 572 -30.64 40.50 -25.79
CA ALA A 572 -31.95 41.16 -25.70
C ALA A 572 -31.76 42.62 -25.25
N PRO A 573 -32.73 43.53 -25.50
CA PRO A 573 -32.63 44.93 -25.06
C PRO A 573 -32.30 45.09 -23.58
N GLN A 574 -32.81 44.18 -22.74
CA GLN A 574 -32.46 44.05 -21.34
C GLN A 574 -32.18 42.58 -21.03
N GLY A 575 -30.91 42.15 -21.18
CA GLY A 575 -30.48 40.80 -20.84
C GLY A 575 -30.06 39.94 -22.04
N PHE A 576 -30.54 38.70 -22.10
CA PHE A 576 -30.28 37.73 -23.17
C PHE A 576 -31.45 36.76 -23.36
N TYR A 577 -31.67 36.31 -24.59
CA TYR A 577 -32.71 35.32 -24.91
C TYR A 577 -32.28 33.91 -24.51
N ILE A 578 -33.01 33.26 -23.61
CA ILE A 578 -32.88 31.84 -23.26
C ILE A 578 -33.73 30.98 -24.20
N VAL A 579 -34.95 31.44 -24.48
CA VAL A 579 -35.88 30.83 -25.45
C VAL A 579 -36.36 31.91 -26.39
N GLN A 580 -36.31 31.61 -27.68
CA GLN A 580 -36.86 32.47 -28.71
C GLN A 580 -38.06 31.79 -29.35
N GLY A 581 -39.24 32.40 -29.25
CA GLY A 581 -40.51 31.87 -29.74
C GLY A 581 -40.59 31.78 -31.26
N SER A 582 -41.48 30.92 -31.75
CA SER A 582 -41.88 30.81 -33.16
C SER A 582 -43.33 30.38 -33.26
N TYR A 583 -44.11 30.90 -34.21
CA TYR A 583 -45.51 30.52 -34.47
C TYR A 583 -46.46 30.69 -33.25
N LEU A 584 -47.74 30.98 -33.48
CA LEU A 584 -48.70 31.11 -32.36
C LEU A 584 -49.16 29.73 -31.88
N PRO A 585 -49.27 29.48 -30.55
CA PRO A 585 -48.84 30.36 -29.45
C PRO A 585 -47.31 30.34 -29.25
N ARG A 586 -46.68 31.52 -29.22
CA ARG A 586 -45.21 31.70 -29.02
C ARG A 586 -44.90 32.23 -27.63
N ILE A 587 -43.70 31.93 -27.14
CA ILE A 587 -43.19 32.49 -25.88
C ILE A 587 -41.68 32.79 -25.98
N ASP A 588 -41.28 33.98 -25.50
CA ASP A 588 -39.88 34.38 -25.37
C ASP A 588 -39.50 34.36 -23.89
N VAL A 589 -38.33 33.81 -23.57
CA VAL A 589 -37.79 33.80 -22.19
C VAL A 589 -36.49 34.58 -22.17
N ILE A 590 -36.45 35.66 -21.39
CA ILE A 590 -35.32 36.57 -21.28
C ILE A 590 -34.68 36.42 -19.89
N GLY A 591 -33.38 36.18 -19.85
CA GLY A 591 -32.57 36.24 -18.64
C GLY A 591 -31.97 37.63 -18.46
N TYR A 592 -32.20 38.24 -17.29
CA TYR A 592 -31.74 39.61 -17.01
C TYR A 592 -30.39 39.62 -16.29
N ASN A 593 -30.15 38.64 -15.42
CA ASN A 593 -28.91 38.55 -14.64
C ASN A 593 -27.85 37.75 -15.40
N ARG A 594 -26.75 38.41 -15.77
CA ARG A 594 -25.60 37.79 -16.44
C ARG A 594 -24.62 37.11 -15.48
N ARG A 595 -24.76 37.34 -14.18
CA ARG A 595 -23.89 36.77 -13.14
C ARG A 595 -24.73 36.21 -12.01
N ILE A 596 -24.39 35.00 -11.58
CA ILE A 596 -25.02 34.35 -10.43
C ILE A 596 -23.98 33.53 -9.66
N ASP A 597 -24.06 33.55 -8.33
CA ASP A 597 -23.25 32.67 -7.51
C ASP A 597 -23.57 31.22 -7.82
N TRP A 598 -22.53 30.43 -8.07
CA TRP A 598 -22.67 29.02 -8.45
C TRP A 598 -23.44 28.18 -7.41
N PRO A 599 -23.18 28.31 -6.09
CA PRO A 599 -23.97 27.59 -5.09
C PRO A 599 -25.46 27.95 -5.13
N THR A 600 -25.77 29.22 -5.40
CA THR A 600 -27.15 29.71 -5.53
C THR A 600 -27.83 29.10 -6.75
N LEU A 601 -27.15 29.05 -7.90
CA LEU A 601 -27.66 28.42 -9.12
C LEU A 601 -27.96 26.93 -8.90
N ILE A 602 -27.03 26.19 -8.28
CA ILE A 602 -27.20 24.77 -7.99
C ILE A 602 -28.34 24.54 -6.99
N ALA A 603 -28.46 25.36 -5.95
CA ALA A 603 -29.56 25.28 -4.98
C ALA A 603 -30.93 25.56 -5.61
N ARG A 604 -31.01 26.41 -6.65
CA ARG A 604 -32.23 26.63 -7.42
C ARG A 604 -32.54 25.45 -8.32
N LEU A 605 -31.55 24.93 -9.05
CA LEU A 605 -31.71 23.76 -9.91
C LEU A 605 -32.21 22.55 -9.11
N LYS A 606 -31.58 22.26 -7.96
CA LYS A 606 -32.00 21.17 -7.06
C LYS A 606 -33.47 21.27 -6.66
N ARG A 607 -33.94 22.47 -6.29
CA ARG A 607 -35.35 22.73 -5.94
C ARG A 607 -36.31 22.48 -7.11
N ILE A 608 -35.94 22.91 -8.31
CA ILE A 608 -36.75 22.70 -9.52
C ILE A 608 -36.83 21.22 -9.92
N THR A 609 -35.74 20.47 -9.71
CA THR A 609 -35.65 19.06 -10.12
C THR A 609 -36.21 18.06 -9.11
N GLN A 610 -36.58 18.49 -7.89
CA GLN A 610 -37.18 17.60 -6.89
C GLN A 610 -38.59 17.15 -7.33
N VAL A 611 -38.84 15.84 -7.26
CA VAL A 611 -40.16 15.25 -7.52
C VAL A 611 -41.10 15.65 -6.38
N GLN A 612 -42.19 16.36 -6.69
CA GLN A 612 -43.26 16.58 -5.72
C GLN A 612 -43.96 15.23 -5.49
N GLY A 613 -43.79 14.64 -4.32
CA GLY A 613 -44.62 13.54 -3.86
C GLY A 613 -46.09 13.99 -3.73
N PRO A 614 -47.07 13.07 -3.77
CA PRO A 614 -48.47 13.44 -3.66
C PRO A 614 -48.72 14.17 -2.34
N VAL A 615 -49.24 15.38 -2.44
CA VAL A 615 -49.81 16.07 -1.28
C VAL A 615 -51.12 15.35 -0.97
N ILE A 616 -51.10 14.47 0.03
CA ILE A 616 -52.33 13.98 0.66
C ILE A 616 -52.95 15.21 1.32
N ARG A 617 -54.04 15.70 0.75
CA ARG A 617 -54.93 16.66 1.39
C ARG A 617 -56.02 15.92 2.17
#